data_AF-A0A2S2PQ22-F1
#
_entry.id   AF-A0A2S2PQ22-F1
#
_cell.length_a   1.000
_cell.length_b   1.000
_cell.length_c   1.000
_cell.angle_alpha   90.00
_cell.angle_beta   90.00
_cell.angle_gamma   90.00
#
_symmetry.space_group_name_H-M   'P 1'
#
loop_
_entity.id
_entity.type
_entity.pdbx_description
1 polymer ?
#
loop_
_entity_poly.entity_id
_entity_poly.type
_entity_poly.pdbx_seq_one_letter_code
_entity_poly.pdbx_strand_id
1 'polypeptide(L)'
;MPKSQEEIVRLFFNYLSKSNYDEAKEFMERQRLVFLNNAWPKAMFDILCDFALAEKNYYDTNFEPSKNKMLERKEDENYLDFVYKTLYQDLEKLQTEVDDNYVIKLITTLLQFISVRLQFLELYDKLYEIGSLNSWINFSELSETVENIQNDLSNFSPIDQVLRIVRYELDCIQHLFKCHEHLGEWSYFDSLISLKESSDAFILWEKCYQNKEAWRFGSLFMSKSTLPPLLLWFKRFKHMTISKFMLYFYGILVRQSSLREVKNTSETKNLHFFTKMQQLKQK
;
A
#
# COMPACT_ATOMS: atom_id res chain seq x y z
N MET A 1 -14.94 -26.22 -20.23
CA MET A 1 -13.67 -26.23 -21.00
C MET A 1 -12.55 -25.78 -20.08
N PRO A 2 -11.35 -26.39 -20.14
CA PRO A 2 -10.20 -25.88 -19.40
C PRO A 2 -9.88 -24.47 -19.85
N LYS A 3 -9.67 -23.53 -18.90
CA LYS A 3 -9.26 -22.16 -19.20
C LYS A 3 -7.85 -22.15 -19.78
N SER A 4 -7.51 -21.18 -20.63
CA SER A 4 -6.11 -21.02 -21.05
C SER A 4 -5.24 -20.57 -19.87
N GLN A 5 -3.92 -20.82 -19.95
CA GLN A 5 -2.97 -20.33 -18.93
C GLN A 5 -3.09 -18.81 -18.75
N GLU A 6 -3.21 -18.07 -19.84
CA GLU A 6 -3.37 -16.61 -19.82
C GLU A 6 -4.66 -16.18 -19.10
N GLU A 7 -5.77 -16.90 -19.32
CA GLU A 7 -7.03 -16.61 -18.66
C GLU A 7 -6.95 -16.90 -17.15
N ILE A 8 -6.27 -17.97 -16.74
CA ILE A 8 -6.04 -18.33 -15.33
C ILE A 8 -5.25 -17.21 -14.64
N VAL A 9 -4.13 -16.80 -15.24
CA VAL A 9 -3.28 -15.72 -14.74
C VAL A 9 -4.07 -14.43 -14.62
N ARG A 10 -4.78 -14.02 -15.67
CA ARG A 10 -5.60 -12.81 -15.68
C ARG A 10 -6.65 -12.81 -14.56
N LEU A 11 -7.33 -13.93 -14.34
CA LEU A 11 -8.35 -14.02 -13.28
C LEU A 11 -7.74 -13.98 -11.88
N PHE A 12 -6.61 -14.63 -11.67
CA PHE A 12 -5.89 -14.59 -10.40
C PHE A 12 -5.45 -13.17 -10.03
N PHE A 13 -4.77 -12.46 -10.93
CA PHE A 13 -4.38 -11.07 -10.69
C PHE A 13 -5.58 -10.11 -10.61
N ASN A 14 -6.73 -10.47 -11.19
CA ASN A 14 -7.98 -9.73 -10.99
C ASN A 14 -8.57 -9.91 -9.59
N TYR A 15 -8.42 -11.08 -8.95
CA TYR A 15 -8.77 -11.23 -7.54
C TYR A 15 -7.85 -10.42 -6.65
N LEU A 16 -6.54 -10.51 -6.88
CA LEU A 16 -5.54 -9.74 -6.12
C LEU A 16 -5.73 -8.22 -6.27
N SER A 17 -6.07 -7.72 -7.46
CA SER A 17 -6.29 -6.28 -7.69
C SER A 17 -7.55 -5.72 -7.01
N LYS A 18 -8.41 -6.61 -6.51
CA LYS A 18 -9.58 -6.29 -5.68
C LYS A 18 -9.37 -6.68 -4.22
N SER A 19 -8.14 -7.02 -3.84
CA SER A 19 -7.77 -7.43 -2.48
C SER A 19 -8.54 -8.66 -1.98
N ASN A 20 -8.93 -9.55 -2.90
CA ASN A 20 -9.58 -10.83 -2.64
C ASN A 20 -8.55 -11.95 -2.60
N TYR A 21 -7.63 -11.88 -1.62
CA TYR A 21 -6.46 -12.76 -1.54
C TYR A 21 -6.84 -14.22 -1.25
N ASP A 22 -7.83 -14.45 -0.39
CA ASP A 22 -8.29 -15.79 -0.03
C ASP A 22 -8.96 -16.46 -1.23
N GLU A 23 -9.80 -15.73 -1.97
CA GLU A 23 -10.42 -16.22 -3.20
C GLU A 23 -9.39 -16.45 -4.32
N ALA A 24 -8.34 -15.63 -4.40
CA ALA A 24 -7.25 -15.82 -5.36
C ALA A 24 -6.52 -17.14 -5.08
N LYS A 25 -6.21 -17.43 -3.80
CA LYS A 25 -5.59 -18.68 -3.37
C LYS A 25 -6.48 -19.88 -3.66
N GLU A 26 -7.74 -19.86 -3.20
CA GLU A 26 -8.70 -20.94 -3.46
C GLU A 26 -8.87 -21.20 -4.97
N PHE A 27 -8.89 -20.14 -5.77
CA PHE A 27 -8.97 -20.26 -7.22
C PHE A 27 -7.77 -21.03 -7.79
N MET A 28 -6.55 -20.71 -7.36
CA MET A 28 -5.33 -21.39 -7.81
C MET A 28 -5.25 -22.85 -7.33
N GLU A 29 -5.65 -23.13 -6.09
CA GLU A 29 -5.73 -24.50 -5.58
C GLU A 29 -6.70 -25.37 -6.40
N ARG A 30 -7.84 -24.80 -6.81
CA ARG A 30 -8.80 -25.48 -7.69
C ARG A 30 -8.24 -25.69 -9.10
N GLN A 31 -7.55 -24.70 -9.67
CA GLN A 31 -6.91 -24.87 -10.98
C GLN A 31 -5.82 -25.94 -10.94
N ARG A 32 -5.03 -26.01 -9.87
CA ARG A 32 -4.01 -27.04 -9.67
C ARG A 32 -4.60 -28.43 -9.85
N LEU A 33 -5.75 -28.72 -9.22
CA LEU A 33 -6.43 -30.03 -9.33
C LEU A 33 -6.89 -30.38 -10.75
N VAL A 34 -7.27 -29.38 -11.54
CA VAL A 34 -7.75 -29.56 -12.93
C VAL A 34 -6.59 -29.75 -13.91
N PHE A 35 -5.43 -29.15 -13.64
CA PHE A 35 -4.29 -29.08 -14.56
C PHE A 35 -3.11 -30.00 -14.19
N LEU A 36 -3.26 -30.90 -13.20
CA LEU A 36 -2.22 -31.86 -12.78
C LEU A 36 -1.57 -32.68 -13.92
N ASN A 37 -2.21 -32.76 -15.09
CA ASN A 37 -1.74 -33.51 -16.25
C ASN A 37 -1.31 -32.65 -17.47
N ASN A 38 -1.31 -31.31 -17.38
CA ASN A 38 -1.02 -30.41 -18.51
C ASN A 38 0.04 -29.35 -18.15
N ALA A 39 0.95 -29.09 -19.11
CA ALA A 39 1.85 -27.94 -19.40
C ALA A 39 2.35 -26.92 -18.33
N TRP A 40 1.68 -26.71 -17.19
CA TRP A 40 2.13 -25.80 -16.14
C TRP A 40 2.86 -26.55 -15.01
N PRO A 41 4.04 -26.07 -14.57
CA PRO A 41 4.74 -26.69 -13.46
C PRO A 41 3.90 -26.65 -12.19
N LYS A 42 3.82 -27.77 -11.47
CA LYS A 42 3.10 -27.84 -10.19
C LYS A 42 3.57 -26.75 -9.21
N ALA A 43 4.88 -26.53 -9.15
CA ALA A 43 5.51 -25.51 -8.32
C ALA A 43 4.94 -24.10 -8.58
N MET A 44 4.54 -23.79 -9.82
CA MET A 44 3.96 -22.49 -10.16
C MET A 44 2.66 -22.23 -9.40
N PHE A 45 1.80 -23.24 -9.26
CA PHE A 45 0.55 -23.09 -8.50
C PHE A 45 0.80 -22.87 -7.01
N ASP A 46 1.78 -23.59 -6.45
CA ASP A 46 2.14 -23.48 -5.04
C ASP A 46 2.70 -22.08 -4.74
N ILE A 47 3.65 -21.61 -5.57
CA ILE A 47 4.21 -20.25 -5.50
C ILE A 47 3.13 -19.17 -5.61
N LEU A 48 2.17 -19.29 -6.53
CA LEU A 48 1.09 -18.30 -6.67
C LEU A 48 0.13 -18.29 -5.47
N CYS A 49 -0.10 -19.45 -4.84
CA CYS A 49 -0.88 -19.50 -3.59
C CYS A 49 -0.14 -18.79 -2.45
N ASP A 50 1.16 -19.04 -2.31
CA ASP A 50 1.99 -18.42 -1.28
C ASP A 50 2.16 -16.92 -1.54
N PHE A 51 2.26 -16.50 -2.80
CA PHE A 51 2.27 -15.10 -3.21
C PHE A 51 0.99 -14.36 -2.80
N ALA A 52 -0.20 -14.97 -2.99
CA ALA A 52 -1.46 -14.38 -2.58
C ALA A 52 -1.52 -14.16 -1.05
N LEU A 53 -0.99 -15.11 -0.27
CA LEU A 53 -0.90 -14.99 1.19
C LEU A 53 0.12 -13.94 1.61
N ALA A 54 1.27 -13.88 0.95
CA ALA A 54 2.30 -12.88 1.20
C ALA A 54 1.75 -11.47 1.01
N GLU A 55 1.04 -11.21 -0.11
CA GLU A 55 0.41 -9.90 -0.36
C GLU A 55 -0.68 -9.57 0.67
N LYS A 56 -1.48 -10.55 1.11
CA LYS A 56 -2.45 -10.35 2.19
C LYS A 56 -1.75 -9.90 3.47
N ASN A 57 -0.74 -10.67 3.89
CA ASN A 57 0.02 -10.41 5.11
C ASN A 57 0.77 -9.07 5.04
N TYR A 58 1.25 -8.67 3.87
CA TYR A 58 1.87 -7.37 3.65
C TYR A 58 0.93 -6.21 4.01
N TYR A 59 -0.29 -6.21 3.47
CA TYR A 59 -1.27 -5.17 3.78
C TYR A 59 -1.82 -5.25 5.21
N ASP A 60 -1.87 -6.47 5.77
CA ASP A 60 -2.29 -6.72 7.16
C ASP A 60 -1.19 -6.38 8.19
N THR A 61 0.04 -6.14 7.75
CA THR A 61 1.16 -5.79 8.63
C THR A 61 1.05 -4.35 9.12
N ASN A 62 1.30 -4.16 10.42
CA ASN A 62 1.33 -2.84 11.03
C ASN A 62 2.76 -2.33 11.17
N PHE A 63 3.15 -1.42 10.28
CA PHE A 63 4.47 -0.78 10.26
C PHE A 63 4.63 0.35 11.29
N GLU A 64 3.60 0.70 12.08
CA GLU A 64 3.71 1.74 13.11
C GLU A 64 4.50 1.28 14.34
N PRO A 65 5.37 2.11 14.93
CA PRO A 65 6.00 1.77 16.21
C PRO A 65 5.00 1.58 17.34
N SER A 66 4.97 0.38 17.93
CA SER A 66 4.13 0.10 19.09
C SER A 66 4.76 0.68 20.36
N LYS A 67 3.93 1.34 21.18
CA LYS A 67 4.39 1.96 22.44
C LYS A 67 4.75 0.93 23.52
N ASN A 68 4.32 -0.33 23.38
CA ASN A 68 4.58 -1.41 24.32
C ASN A 68 5.54 -2.44 23.71
N LYS A 69 6.84 -2.22 23.86
CA LYS A 69 7.93 -3.09 23.37
C LYS A 69 7.99 -4.49 24.00
N MET A 70 7.06 -4.87 24.88
CA MET A 70 7.23 -6.05 25.74
C MET A 70 6.62 -7.36 25.21
N LEU A 71 5.87 -7.36 24.10
CA LEU A 71 5.15 -8.58 23.68
C LEU A 71 4.99 -8.88 22.18
N GLU A 72 5.36 -8.02 21.23
CA GLU A 72 4.90 -8.23 19.83
C GLU A 72 5.95 -8.08 18.71
N ARG A 73 7.26 -7.96 19.00
CA ARG A 73 8.25 -7.68 17.93
C ARG A 73 9.62 -8.27 18.17
N LYS A 74 9.73 -9.59 18.20
CA LYS A 74 11.05 -10.22 18.02
C LYS A 74 11.04 -11.38 17.04
N GLU A 75 9.90 -12.01 16.78
CA GLU A 75 9.81 -13.17 15.88
C GLU A 75 9.28 -12.80 14.48
N ASP A 76 8.49 -11.71 14.34
CA ASP A 76 7.83 -11.35 13.07
C ASP A 76 8.48 -10.21 12.27
N GLU A 77 9.48 -9.49 12.81
CA GLU A 77 10.05 -8.28 12.14
C GLU A 77 10.64 -8.59 10.76
N ASN A 78 11.09 -9.83 10.51
CA ASN A 78 11.66 -10.25 9.23
C ASN A 78 10.82 -11.30 8.50
N TYR A 79 9.61 -11.61 8.96
CA TYR A 79 8.80 -12.69 8.36
C TYR A 79 8.48 -12.39 6.90
N LEU A 80 8.01 -11.19 6.59
CA LEU A 80 7.69 -10.82 5.21
C LEU A 80 8.93 -10.77 4.32
N ASP A 81 10.03 -10.19 4.81
CA ASP A 81 11.31 -10.18 4.09
C ASP A 81 11.76 -11.60 3.74
N PHE A 82 11.71 -12.51 4.72
CA PHE A 82 12.00 -13.93 4.52
C PHE A 82 11.07 -14.56 3.47
N VAL A 83 9.75 -14.39 3.60
CA VAL A 83 8.76 -14.97 2.69
C VAL A 83 8.98 -14.48 1.25
N TYR A 84 9.16 -13.17 1.04
CA TYR A 84 9.40 -12.62 -0.29
C TYR A 84 10.74 -13.08 -0.87
N LYS A 85 11.80 -13.18 -0.06
CA LYS A 85 13.10 -13.73 -0.49
C LYS A 85 13.00 -15.22 -0.87
N THR A 86 12.25 -16.02 -0.12
CA THR A 86 12.00 -17.42 -0.47
C THR A 86 11.21 -17.53 -1.78
N LEU A 87 10.12 -16.77 -1.94
CA LEU A 87 9.36 -16.73 -3.19
C LEU A 87 10.22 -16.32 -4.38
N TYR A 88 11.11 -15.35 -4.19
CA TYR A 88 12.05 -14.91 -5.21
C TYR A 88 12.99 -16.05 -5.64
N GLN A 89 13.62 -16.75 -4.68
CA GLN A 89 14.51 -17.87 -4.96
C GLN A 89 13.79 -19.05 -5.63
N ASP A 90 12.58 -19.37 -5.20
CA ASP A 90 11.77 -20.44 -5.78
C ASP A 90 11.39 -20.13 -7.23
N LEU A 91 11.07 -18.86 -7.53
CA LEU A 91 10.79 -18.39 -8.89
C LEU A 91 12.04 -18.40 -9.78
N GLU A 92 13.20 -17.96 -9.28
CA GLU A 92 14.46 -18.03 -10.04
C GLU A 92 14.81 -19.47 -10.41
N LYS A 93 14.69 -20.39 -9.45
CA LYS A 93 14.91 -21.81 -9.70
C LYS A 93 13.93 -22.33 -10.74
N LEU A 94 12.64 -22.05 -10.58
CA LEU A 94 11.61 -22.50 -11.53
C LEU A 94 11.84 -21.95 -12.93
N GLN A 95 12.33 -20.72 -13.05
CA GLN A 95 12.64 -20.11 -14.36
C GLN A 95 13.63 -20.95 -15.18
N THR A 96 14.60 -21.60 -14.52
CA THR A 96 15.59 -22.46 -15.19
C THR A 96 15.06 -23.82 -15.61
N GLU A 97 13.91 -24.24 -15.09
CA GLU A 97 13.31 -25.57 -15.33
C GLU A 97 12.20 -25.54 -16.38
N VAL A 98 11.87 -24.35 -16.92
CA VAL A 98 10.71 -24.13 -17.79
C VAL A 98 11.14 -23.56 -19.13
N ASP A 99 10.65 -24.16 -20.22
CA ASP A 99 10.91 -23.72 -21.60
C ASP A 99 9.75 -22.90 -22.22
N ASP A 100 8.64 -22.73 -21.49
CA ASP A 100 7.47 -21.99 -21.97
C ASP A 100 7.68 -20.47 -21.87
N ASN A 101 7.74 -19.79 -23.02
CA ASN A 101 7.95 -18.34 -23.12
C ASN A 101 6.95 -17.50 -22.31
N TYR A 102 5.68 -17.91 -22.25
CA TYR A 102 4.66 -17.18 -21.49
C TYR A 102 4.90 -17.33 -19.99
N VAL A 103 5.25 -18.53 -19.54
CA VAL A 103 5.58 -18.81 -18.13
C VAL A 103 6.86 -18.09 -17.72
N ILE A 104 7.91 -18.13 -18.54
CA ILE A 104 9.16 -17.39 -18.31
C ILE A 104 8.85 -15.90 -18.15
N LYS A 105 8.03 -15.31 -19.04
CA LYS A 105 7.64 -13.91 -18.95
C LYS A 105 6.90 -13.60 -17.64
N LEU A 106 5.94 -14.43 -17.25
CA LEU A 106 5.23 -14.29 -15.99
C LEU A 106 6.17 -14.37 -14.78
N ILE A 107 7.10 -15.33 -14.77
CA ILE A 107 8.10 -15.48 -13.70
C ILE A 107 8.99 -14.24 -13.61
N THR A 108 9.56 -13.76 -14.72
CA THR A 108 10.37 -12.52 -14.75
C THR A 108 9.62 -11.35 -14.15
N THR A 109 8.36 -11.20 -14.53
CA THR A 109 7.48 -10.14 -14.06
C THR A 109 7.14 -10.26 -12.57
N LEU A 110 6.97 -11.48 -12.05
CA LEU A 110 6.80 -11.72 -10.61
C LEU A 110 8.08 -11.43 -9.82
N LEU A 111 9.25 -11.81 -10.33
CA LEU A 111 10.54 -11.50 -9.71
C LEU A 111 10.73 -9.99 -9.54
N GLN A 112 10.42 -9.22 -10.59
CA GLN A 112 10.47 -7.75 -10.54
C GLN A 112 9.48 -7.17 -9.53
N PHE A 113 8.25 -7.70 -9.50
CA PHE A 113 7.26 -7.30 -8.50
C PHE A 113 7.76 -7.55 -7.07
N ILE A 114 8.31 -8.73 -6.81
CA ILE A 114 8.84 -9.11 -5.49
C ILE A 114 10.03 -8.22 -5.12
N SER A 115 10.91 -7.91 -6.07
CA SER A 115 12.03 -6.98 -5.86
C SER A 115 11.53 -5.60 -5.40
N VAL A 116 10.55 -5.02 -6.10
CA VAL A 116 9.91 -3.76 -5.69
C VAL A 116 9.30 -3.87 -4.29
N ARG A 117 8.68 -5.01 -3.97
CA ARG A 117 8.06 -5.22 -2.67
C ARG A 117 9.08 -5.33 -1.53
N LEU A 118 10.25 -5.92 -1.78
CA LEU A 118 11.38 -5.91 -0.84
C LEU A 118 11.91 -4.49 -0.62
N GLN A 119 12.05 -3.68 -1.68
CA GLN A 119 12.45 -2.26 -1.52
C GLN A 119 11.44 -1.46 -0.68
N PHE A 120 10.14 -1.77 -0.80
CA PHE A 120 9.12 -1.20 0.07
C PHE A 120 9.29 -1.57 1.54
N LEU A 121 9.63 -2.83 1.84
CA LEU A 121 9.89 -3.26 3.21
C LEU A 121 11.08 -2.48 3.79
N GLU A 122 12.17 -2.34 3.03
CA GLU A 122 13.34 -1.55 3.43
C GLU A 122 12.96 -0.07 3.68
N LEU A 123 12.12 0.52 2.84
CA LEU A 123 11.60 1.87 3.04
C LEU A 123 10.79 1.99 4.34
N TYR A 124 9.89 1.04 4.61
CA TYR A 124 9.08 1.06 5.83
C TYR A 124 9.91 0.82 7.09
N ASP A 125 10.93 -0.03 7.03
CA ASP A 125 11.88 -0.22 8.12
C ASP A 125 12.65 1.07 8.42
N LYS A 126 13.14 1.76 7.38
CA LYS A 126 13.77 3.09 7.52
C LYS A 126 12.83 4.09 8.18
N LEU A 127 11.55 4.15 7.78
CA LEU A 127 10.56 5.03 8.40
C LEU A 127 10.28 4.64 9.87
N TYR A 128 10.25 3.35 10.16
CA TYR A 128 10.08 2.83 11.51
C TYR A 128 11.26 3.20 12.41
N GLU A 129 12.50 3.10 11.92
CA GLU A 129 13.70 3.51 12.64
C GLU A 129 13.70 5.02 12.93
N ILE A 130 13.40 5.84 11.91
CA ILE A 130 13.27 7.30 12.05
C ILE A 130 12.25 7.65 13.13
N GLY A 131 11.07 7.03 13.07
CA GLY A 131 9.99 7.24 14.05
C GLY A 131 10.37 6.75 15.46
N SER A 132 11.09 5.63 15.56
CA SER A 132 11.49 5.04 16.84
C SER A 132 12.58 5.86 17.55
N LEU A 133 13.51 6.43 16.78
CA LEU A 133 14.59 7.28 17.28
C LEU A 133 14.15 8.74 17.50
N ASN A 134 12.93 9.11 17.06
CA ASN A 134 12.46 10.49 16.97
C ASN A 134 13.46 11.40 16.25
N SER A 135 14.12 10.88 15.21
CA SER A 135 15.12 11.63 14.45
C SER A 135 14.46 12.66 13.53
N TRP A 136 15.26 13.62 13.06
CA TRP A 136 14.80 14.53 12.03
C TRP A 136 14.51 13.76 10.74
N ILE A 137 13.36 14.04 10.12
CA ILE A 137 12.93 13.38 8.89
C ILE A 137 13.45 14.17 7.69
N ASN A 138 14.31 13.54 6.90
CA ASN A 138 14.75 14.09 5.61
C ASN A 138 13.79 13.62 4.50
N PHE A 139 12.74 14.39 4.24
CA PHE A 139 11.74 14.02 3.23
C PHE A 139 12.30 13.98 1.80
N SER A 140 13.30 14.82 1.47
CA SER A 140 13.92 14.83 0.14
C SER A 140 14.62 13.50 -0.19
N GLU A 141 15.37 12.95 0.77
CA GLU A 141 16.03 11.64 0.62
C GLU A 141 15.01 10.50 0.53
N LEU A 142 13.91 10.58 1.28
CA LEU A 142 12.83 9.61 1.20
C LEU A 142 12.08 9.68 -0.14
N SER A 143 11.84 10.88 -0.66
CA SER A 143 11.27 11.12 -1.99
C SER A 143 12.16 10.55 -3.10
N GLU A 144 13.47 10.73 -3.02
CA GLU A 144 14.43 10.15 -3.98
C GLU A 144 14.40 8.60 -3.93
N THR A 145 14.32 8.04 -2.71
CA THR A 145 14.19 6.59 -2.53
C THR A 145 12.94 6.06 -3.25
N VAL A 146 11.80 6.72 -3.08
CA VAL A 146 10.53 6.32 -3.72
C VAL A 146 10.57 6.51 -5.25
N GLU A 147 11.22 7.56 -5.76
CA GLU A 147 11.42 7.76 -7.20
C GLU A 147 12.28 6.64 -7.81
N ASN A 148 13.30 6.17 -7.11
CA ASN A 148 14.10 5.02 -7.55
C ASN A 148 13.24 3.75 -7.63
N ILE A 149 12.41 3.47 -6.61
CA ILE A 149 11.46 2.34 -6.63
C ILE A 149 10.48 2.46 -7.82
N GLN A 150 9.99 3.67 -8.10
CA GLN A 150 9.10 3.93 -9.24
C GLN A 150 9.78 3.70 -10.59
N ASN A 151 11.06 4.05 -10.73
CA ASN A 151 11.82 3.86 -11.97
C ASN A 151 12.08 2.38 -12.27
N ASP A 152 12.24 1.56 -11.25
CA ASP A 152 12.37 0.11 -11.37
C ASP A 152 11.05 -0.57 -11.79
N LEU A 153 9.92 0.12 -11.61
CA LEU A 153 8.59 -0.39 -11.91
C LEU A 153 8.25 -0.26 -13.41
N SER A 154 8.64 -1.23 -14.23
CA SER A 154 8.20 -1.24 -15.65
C SER A 154 6.74 -1.69 -15.83
N ASN A 155 6.14 -1.35 -16.97
CA ASN A 155 4.81 -1.85 -17.35
C ASN A 155 4.91 -3.32 -17.79
N PHE A 156 4.61 -4.24 -16.87
CA PHE A 156 4.69 -5.67 -17.14
C PHE A 156 3.31 -6.33 -17.23
N SER A 157 2.91 -6.64 -18.46
CA SER A 157 1.91 -7.67 -18.72
C SER A 157 2.52 -9.05 -18.40
N PRO A 158 1.86 -9.92 -17.61
CA PRO A 158 0.41 -9.96 -17.39
C PRO A 158 -0.10 -9.46 -16.01
N ILE A 159 0.73 -8.83 -15.18
CA ILE A 159 0.37 -8.47 -13.79
C ILE A 159 -0.10 -7.02 -13.62
N ASP A 160 -0.34 -6.30 -14.72
CA ASP A 160 -0.66 -4.85 -14.78
C ASP A 160 -1.76 -4.41 -13.80
N GLN A 161 -2.70 -5.30 -13.49
CA GLN A 161 -3.81 -5.00 -12.58
C GLN A 161 -3.34 -4.85 -11.12
N VAL A 162 -2.42 -5.71 -10.66
CA VAL A 162 -1.89 -5.64 -9.28
C VAL A 162 -0.80 -4.59 -9.18
N LEU A 163 0.01 -4.41 -10.22
CA LEU A 163 0.96 -3.28 -10.30
C LEU A 163 0.28 -1.92 -10.12
N ARG A 164 -0.99 -1.80 -10.51
CA ARG A 164 -1.77 -0.58 -10.28
C ARG A 164 -1.94 -0.25 -8.79
N ILE A 165 -2.14 -1.27 -7.94
CA ILE A 165 -2.23 -1.06 -6.49
C ILE A 165 -0.90 -0.56 -5.96
N VAL A 166 0.21 -1.18 -6.38
CA VAL A 166 1.58 -0.76 -6.02
C VAL A 166 1.83 0.69 -6.44
N ARG A 167 1.37 1.09 -7.62
CA ARG A 167 1.45 2.49 -8.08
C ARG A 167 0.68 3.44 -7.18
N TYR A 168 -0.54 3.09 -6.78
CA TYR A 168 -1.29 3.96 -5.87
C TYR A 168 -0.60 4.13 -4.52
N GLU A 169 0.06 3.08 -4.02
CA GLU A 169 0.87 3.13 -2.81
C GLU A 169 2.10 4.05 -2.98
N LEU A 170 2.88 3.87 -4.07
CA LEU A 170 4.02 4.73 -4.41
C LEU A 170 3.61 6.19 -4.62
N ASP A 171 2.57 6.43 -5.40
CA ASP A 171 2.06 7.78 -5.68
C ASP A 171 1.58 8.43 -4.37
N CYS A 172 0.86 7.70 -3.53
CA CYS A 172 0.39 8.24 -2.26
C CYS A 172 1.56 8.68 -1.37
N ILE A 173 2.57 7.82 -1.20
CA ILE A 173 3.72 8.14 -0.33
C ILE A 173 4.59 9.26 -0.92
N GLN A 174 4.83 9.24 -2.23
CA GLN A 174 5.65 10.25 -2.91
C GLN A 174 5.07 11.65 -2.78
N HIS A 175 3.77 11.79 -3.03
CA HIS A 175 3.11 13.09 -2.93
C HIS A 175 2.99 13.56 -1.48
N LEU A 176 2.93 12.66 -0.49
CA LEU A 176 3.00 13.04 0.93
C LEU A 176 4.38 13.57 1.30
N PHE A 177 5.47 12.91 0.89
CA PHE A 177 6.83 13.37 1.15
C PHE A 177 7.12 14.72 0.48
N LYS A 178 6.77 14.87 -0.81
CA LYS A 178 6.84 16.15 -1.52
C LYS A 178 6.02 17.25 -0.83
N CYS A 179 4.81 16.94 -0.37
CA CYS A 179 4.01 17.89 0.41
C CYS A 179 4.75 18.36 1.67
N HIS A 180 5.44 17.45 2.37
CA HIS A 180 6.22 17.79 3.56
C HIS A 180 7.46 18.64 3.26
N GLU A 181 8.09 18.47 2.10
CA GLU A 181 9.17 19.33 1.60
C GLU A 181 8.65 20.75 1.31
N HIS A 182 7.60 20.87 0.49
CA HIS A 182 6.96 22.16 0.17
C HIS A 182 6.46 22.89 1.43
N LEU A 183 5.96 22.15 2.43
CA LEU A 183 5.58 22.71 3.72
C LEU A 183 6.79 23.27 4.49
N GLY A 184 7.95 22.63 4.38
CA GLY A 184 9.21 23.13 4.97
C GLY A 184 9.64 24.47 4.37
N GLU A 185 9.37 24.68 3.08
CA GLU A 185 9.67 25.90 2.33
C GLU A 185 8.55 26.94 2.39
N TRP A 186 7.43 26.65 3.08
CA TRP A 186 6.24 27.48 3.13
C TRP A 186 5.60 27.74 1.75
N SER A 187 5.77 26.83 0.79
CA SER A 187 5.08 26.92 -0.51
C SER A 187 3.64 26.44 -0.39
N TYR A 188 2.69 27.38 -0.35
CA TYR A 188 1.26 27.06 -0.25
C TYR A 188 0.73 26.25 -1.43
N PHE A 189 1.02 26.69 -2.66
CA PHE A 189 0.41 26.14 -3.85
C PHE A 189 0.93 24.72 -4.14
N ASP A 190 2.25 24.52 -4.07
CA ASP A 190 2.85 23.21 -4.31
C ASP A 190 2.45 22.22 -3.22
N SER A 191 2.41 22.65 -1.95
CA SER A 191 1.89 21.82 -0.86
C SER A 191 0.44 21.38 -1.09
N LEU A 192 -0.41 22.28 -1.62
CA LEU A 192 -1.82 21.97 -1.90
C LEU A 192 -1.97 20.98 -3.06
N ILE A 193 -1.20 21.15 -4.13
CA ILE A 193 -1.19 20.23 -5.27
C ILE A 193 -0.77 18.84 -4.82
N SER A 194 0.38 18.71 -4.16
CA SER A 194 0.86 17.40 -3.69
C SER A 194 -0.13 16.75 -2.72
N LEU A 195 -0.77 17.53 -1.85
CA LEU A 195 -1.79 17.02 -0.93
C LEU A 195 -3.04 16.49 -1.65
N LYS A 196 -3.44 17.15 -2.75
CA LYS A 196 -4.54 16.72 -3.59
C LYS A 196 -4.18 15.43 -4.34
N GLU A 197 -3.02 15.38 -4.97
CA GLU A 197 -2.55 14.21 -5.73
C GLU A 197 -2.43 12.97 -4.82
N SER A 198 -1.86 13.13 -3.62
CA SER A 198 -1.86 12.08 -2.59
C SER A 198 -3.29 11.64 -2.23
N SER A 199 -4.21 12.58 -2.09
CA SER A 199 -5.60 12.27 -1.75
C SER A 199 -6.30 11.48 -2.86
N ASP A 200 -6.10 11.87 -4.12
CA ASP A 200 -6.68 11.20 -5.28
C ASP A 200 -6.12 9.77 -5.44
N ALA A 201 -4.79 9.60 -5.31
CA ALA A 201 -4.15 8.28 -5.30
C ALA A 201 -4.69 7.39 -4.17
N PHE A 202 -4.78 7.92 -2.95
CA PHE A 202 -5.33 7.18 -1.81
C PHE A 202 -6.79 6.78 -2.02
N ILE A 203 -7.64 7.64 -2.60
CA ILE A 203 -9.05 7.30 -2.87
C ILE A 203 -9.14 6.14 -3.86
N LEU A 204 -8.31 6.14 -4.90
CA LEU A 204 -8.26 5.02 -5.86
C LEU A 204 -7.80 3.74 -5.19
N TRP A 205 -6.79 3.81 -4.32
CA TRP A 205 -6.32 2.67 -3.53
C TRP A 205 -7.38 2.15 -2.55
N GLU A 206 -8.04 3.03 -1.80
CA GLU A 206 -9.06 2.68 -0.80
C GLU A 206 -10.25 1.96 -1.47
N LYS A 207 -10.62 2.34 -2.69
CA LYS A 207 -11.69 1.70 -3.47
C LYS A 207 -11.41 0.22 -3.79
N CYS A 208 -10.16 -0.20 -3.90
CA CYS A 208 -9.81 -1.61 -4.07
C CYS A 208 -10.31 -2.47 -2.90
N TYR A 209 -10.42 -1.90 -1.69
CA TYR A 209 -10.86 -2.58 -0.47
C TYR A 209 -12.33 -2.37 -0.11
N GLN A 210 -13.01 -1.42 -0.74
CA GLN A 210 -14.41 -1.09 -0.45
C GLN A 210 -15.42 -2.03 -1.12
N ASN A 211 -15.01 -2.79 -2.14
CA ASN A 211 -15.86 -3.77 -2.84
C ASN A 211 -16.15 -5.07 -2.06
N LYS A 212 -15.84 -5.10 -0.75
CA LYS A 212 -16.35 -6.12 0.17
C LYS A 212 -17.85 -5.87 0.38
N GLU A 213 -18.68 -6.26 -0.58
CA GLU A 213 -20.14 -6.20 -0.48
C GLU A 213 -20.59 -6.88 0.82
N ALA A 214 -21.08 -6.07 1.76
CA ALA A 214 -22.48 -6.04 2.20
C ALA A 214 -23.26 -7.37 2.34
N TRP A 215 -22.60 -8.50 2.61
CA TRP A 215 -23.25 -9.75 3.02
C TRP A 215 -22.71 -10.20 4.38
N ARG A 216 -23.11 -9.48 5.43
CA ARG A 216 -23.12 -10.00 6.80
C ARG A 216 -24.50 -9.71 7.40
N PHE A 217 -25.38 -10.71 7.38
CA PHE A 217 -26.64 -10.77 8.13
C PHE A 217 -26.39 -10.82 9.67
N GLY A 218 -25.61 -9.88 10.20
CA GLY A 218 -25.12 -9.90 11.58
C GLY A 218 -24.78 -8.50 12.09
N SER A 219 -25.66 -7.53 11.79
CA SER A 219 -25.59 -6.15 12.22
C SER A 219 -25.89 -5.99 13.72
N LEU A 220 -25.01 -6.48 14.60
CA LEU A 220 -25.06 -6.08 16.02
C LEU A 220 -23.69 -5.85 16.69
N PHE A 221 -22.57 -6.27 16.10
CA PHE A 221 -21.27 -6.06 16.73
C PHE A 221 -20.17 -5.63 15.75
N MET A 222 -19.73 -4.38 15.94
CA MET A 222 -18.44 -3.78 15.54
C MET A 222 -18.31 -3.26 14.10
N SER A 223 -18.60 -1.97 13.93
CA SER A 223 -18.10 -1.10 12.84
C SER A 223 -16.60 -0.79 13.03
N LYS A 224 -15.73 -1.81 13.09
CA LYS A 224 -14.28 -1.59 12.93
C LYS A 224 -14.02 -1.33 11.45
N SER A 225 -13.23 -0.29 11.15
CA SER A 225 -12.85 0.08 9.79
C SER A 225 -12.38 -1.15 9.00
N THR A 226 -12.97 -1.39 7.84
CA THR A 226 -12.71 -2.55 6.95
C THR A 226 -11.38 -2.48 6.21
N LEU A 227 -10.56 -1.45 6.46
CA LEU A 227 -9.29 -1.21 5.78
C LEU A 227 -8.13 -1.95 6.47
N PRO A 228 -7.16 -2.46 5.70
CA PRO A 228 -5.96 -3.04 6.27
C PRO A 228 -5.14 -2.01 7.09
N PRO A 229 -4.38 -2.46 8.10
CA PRO A 229 -3.46 -1.64 8.89
C PRO A 229 -2.57 -0.69 8.09
N LEU A 230 -1.98 -1.15 6.98
CA LEU A 230 -1.14 -0.28 6.14
C LEU A 230 -1.93 0.91 5.57
N LEU A 231 -3.12 0.67 5.01
CA LEU A 231 -3.98 1.75 4.50
C LEU A 231 -4.44 2.70 5.63
N LEU A 232 -4.67 2.16 6.83
CA LEU A 232 -5.00 2.98 7.99
C LEU A 232 -3.84 3.88 8.40
N TRP A 233 -2.59 3.39 8.33
CA TRP A 233 -1.40 4.19 8.55
C TRP A 233 -1.31 5.35 7.56
N PHE A 234 -1.46 5.07 6.26
CA PHE A 234 -1.50 6.12 5.22
C PHE A 234 -2.60 7.14 5.44
N LYS A 235 -3.80 6.68 5.83
CA LYS A 235 -4.93 7.56 6.16
C LYS A 235 -4.59 8.51 7.30
N ARG A 236 -3.92 8.01 8.35
CA ARG A 236 -3.46 8.82 9.49
C ARG A 236 -2.35 9.78 9.08
N PHE A 237 -1.36 9.32 8.34
CA PHE A 237 -0.26 10.16 7.86
C PHE A 237 -0.80 11.32 7.02
N LYS A 238 -1.67 11.03 6.04
CA LYS A 238 -2.38 12.06 5.26
C LYS A 238 -3.16 13.04 6.15
N HIS A 239 -3.92 12.56 7.13
CA HIS A 239 -4.66 13.45 8.03
C HIS A 239 -3.72 14.36 8.85
N MET A 240 -2.57 13.85 9.29
CA MET A 240 -1.55 14.65 9.96
C MET A 240 -0.97 15.72 9.02
N THR A 241 -0.68 15.37 7.77
CA THR A 241 -0.20 16.32 6.74
C THR A 241 -1.23 17.41 6.48
N ILE A 242 -2.53 17.07 6.35
CA ILE A 242 -3.62 18.05 6.24
C ILE A 242 -3.65 18.98 7.46
N SER A 243 -3.50 18.44 8.67
CA SER A 243 -3.44 19.22 9.90
C SER A 243 -2.34 20.28 9.84
N LYS A 244 -1.14 19.86 9.44
CA LYS A 244 0.04 20.71 9.36
C LYS A 244 -0.12 21.78 8.29
N PHE A 245 -0.63 21.40 7.11
CA PHE A 245 -0.94 22.33 6.03
C PHE A 245 -1.93 23.41 6.47
N MET A 246 -3.04 23.02 7.11
CA MET A 246 -4.03 23.98 7.60
C MET A 246 -3.48 24.92 8.66
N LEU A 247 -2.59 24.43 9.52
CA LEU A 247 -1.92 25.24 10.52
C LEU A 247 -0.99 26.28 9.87
N TYR A 248 -0.14 25.86 8.94
CA TYR A 248 0.87 26.71 8.29
C TYR A 248 0.23 27.80 7.45
N PHE A 249 -0.83 27.46 6.70
CA PHE A 249 -1.46 28.34 5.74
C PHE A 249 -2.83 28.87 6.19
N TYR A 250 -3.11 28.80 7.49
CA TYR A 250 -4.37 29.26 8.07
C TYR A 250 -4.79 30.66 7.59
N GLY A 251 -3.86 31.62 7.59
CA GLY A 251 -4.13 33.00 7.18
C GLY A 251 -4.55 33.13 5.71
N ILE A 252 -4.04 32.25 4.84
CA ILE A 252 -4.41 32.18 3.43
C ILE A 252 -5.79 31.53 3.29
N LEU A 253 -6.00 30.39 3.96
CA LEU A 253 -7.24 29.61 3.90
C LEU A 253 -8.45 30.44 4.34
N VAL A 254 -8.37 31.16 5.44
CA VAL A 254 -9.50 31.99 5.93
C VAL A 254 -9.87 33.13 4.98
N ARG A 255 -8.92 33.60 4.17
CA ARG A 255 -9.16 34.66 3.18
C ARG A 255 -9.74 34.12 1.87
N GLN A 256 -9.40 32.89 1.50
CA GLN A 256 -9.73 32.30 0.19
C GLN A 256 -10.86 31.27 0.22
N SER A 257 -11.23 30.76 1.40
CA SER A 257 -12.30 29.78 1.57
C SER A 257 -13.31 30.24 2.61
N SER A 258 -14.54 29.72 2.53
CA SER A 258 -15.55 30.09 3.51
C SER A 258 -15.18 29.51 4.89
N LEU A 259 -15.47 30.27 5.95
CA LEU A 259 -15.23 29.82 7.33
C LEU A 259 -15.92 28.48 7.64
N ARG A 260 -17.00 28.17 6.91
CA ARG A 260 -17.78 26.93 7.00
C ARG A 260 -17.04 25.74 6.39
N GLU A 261 -16.36 25.91 5.26
CA GLU A 261 -15.55 24.87 4.62
C GLU A 261 -14.31 24.52 5.45
N VAL A 262 -13.65 25.54 6.02
CA VAL A 262 -12.51 25.35 6.92
C VAL A 262 -12.92 24.60 8.20
N LYS A 263 -14.08 24.95 8.78
CA LYS A 263 -14.62 24.27 9.97
C LYS A 263 -15.07 22.84 9.66
N ASN A 264 -15.83 22.62 8.59
CA ASN A 264 -16.27 21.28 8.19
C ASN A 264 -15.09 20.34 7.95
N THR A 265 -14.01 20.83 7.32
CA THR A 265 -12.82 20.01 7.08
C THR A 265 -12.04 19.73 8.38
N SER A 266 -12.06 20.67 9.32
CA SER A 266 -11.42 20.56 10.63
C SER A 266 -12.14 19.59 11.58
N GLU A 267 -13.46 19.68 11.64
CA GLU A 267 -14.34 18.86 12.50
C GLU A 267 -14.43 17.41 12.01
N THR A 268 -14.47 17.19 10.69
CA THR A 268 -14.59 15.84 10.11
C THR A 268 -13.30 15.01 10.26
N LYS A 269 -12.14 15.64 10.49
CA LYS A 269 -10.82 14.99 10.46
C LYS A 269 -10.07 15.00 11.80
N ASN A 270 -10.74 15.31 12.93
CA ASN A 270 -10.11 15.45 14.26
C ASN A 270 -8.90 16.40 14.26
N LEU A 271 -8.99 17.50 13.51
CA LEU A 271 -7.92 18.50 13.37
C LEU A 271 -7.94 19.44 14.58
N HIS A 272 -7.55 18.92 15.75
CA HIS A 272 -7.62 19.59 17.04
C HIS A 272 -6.83 20.90 17.11
N PHE A 273 -5.91 21.17 16.18
CA PHE A 273 -5.11 22.40 16.17
C PHE A 273 -5.96 23.64 15.90
N PHE A 274 -6.97 23.57 15.04
CA PHE A 274 -7.89 24.68 14.79
C PHE A 274 -8.66 25.06 16.06
N THR A 275 -9.28 24.07 16.71
CA THR A 275 -10.02 24.25 17.95
C THR A 275 -9.12 24.72 19.09
N LYS A 276 -7.91 24.17 19.22
CA LYS A 276 -6.92 24.60 20.23
C LYS A 276 -6.45 26.04 20.01
N MET A 277 -6.17 26.45 18.77
CA MET A 277 -5.76 27.83 18.48
C MET A 277 -6.88 28.85 18.80
N GLN A 278 -8.14 28.50 18.52
CA GLN A 278 -9.28 29.35 18.90
C GLN A 278 -9.45 29.45 20.42
N GLN A 279 -9.29 28.35 21.15
CA GLN A 279 -9.34 28.33 22.61
C GLN A 279 -8.20 29.12 23.26
N LEU A 280 -7.00 29.12 22.66
CA LEU A 280 -5.87 29.93 23.15
C LEU A 280 -6.06 31.43 22.94
N LYS A 281 -6.83 31.86 21.94
CA LYS A 281 -7.20 33.28 21.73
C LYS A 281 -8.25 33.80 22.71
N GLN A 282 -8.98 32.91 23.38
CA GLN A 282 -10.04 33.26 24.33
C GLN A 282 -9.55 33.28 25.80
N LYS A 283 -8.28 32.93 26.03
CA LYS A 283 -7.57 33.11 27.30
C LYS A 283 -6.68 34.33 27.23
#